data_AF-A0A932IJE7-F1
#
_entry.id   AF-A0A932IJE7-F1
#
_cell.length_a   1.000
_cell.length_b   1.000
_cell.length_c   1.000
_cell.angle_alpha   90.00
_cell.angle_beta   90.00
_cell.angle_gamma   90.00
#
_symmetry.space_group_name_H-M   'P 1'
#
loop_
_entity.id
_entity.type
_entity.pdbx_description
1 polymer ?
#
loop_
_entity_poly.entity_id
_entity_poly.type
_entity_poly.pdbx_seq_one_letter_code
_entity_poly.pdbx_strand_id
1 'polypeptide(L)'
;MLRVRRLFTFLLAMAPAVAAGQDMIFRWVDNKGGIHITDRLGDVPETYHSLYAAKLRELAERRKQAGAQSPAAKAKPKPHEPPSSGQPSLVEQELARQKEWKATVAKWRQELEEATADYEKVHTELQQAQLNPVLRLTPQVQAQIAEIQPRVDLALARLESARRMLLVDLPRKAKEEGVPPKWLL
;
A
#
# COMPACT_ATOMS: atom_id res chain seq x y z
N MET A 1 35.48 24.60 -59.01
CA MET A 1 35.44 26.05 -59.30
C MET A 1 34.17 26.65 -58.70
N LEU A 2 34.30 27.81 -58.04
CA LEU A 2 33.29 28.80 -57.57
C LEU A 2 32.22 28.32 -56.56
N ARG A 3 32.24 28.76 -55.28
CA ARG A 3 31.85 30.09 -54.70
C ARG A 3 30.37 30.42 -54.97
N VAL A 4 29.50 30.66 -53.99
CA VAL A 4 29.24 31.95 -53.28
C VAL A 4 28.08 31.66 -52.28
N ARG A 5 28.22 31.84 -50.95
CA ARG A 5 28.03 33.06 -50.11
C ARG A 5 26.55 33.50 -49.86
N ARG A 6 26.11 33.31 -48.60
CA ARG A 6 25.32 34.20 -47.68
C ARG A 6 23.88 34.63 -48.02
N LEU A 7 22.94 34.39 -47.09
CA LEU A 7 22.09 35.38 -46.37
C LEU A 7 21.11 34.63 -45.43
N PHE A 8 21.30 34.61 -44.10
CA PHE A 8 20.58 35.44 -43.11
C PHE A 8 19.06 35.59 -43.32
N THR A 9 18.26 34.83 -42.56
CA THR A 9 16.97 35.34 -42.05
C THR A 9 16.67 34.71 -40.69
N PHE A 10 16.72 35.58 -39.68
CA PHE A 10 16.21 35.41 -38.33
C PHE A 10 14.73 34.98 -38.40
N LEU A 11 14.37 33.80 -37.89
CA LEU A 11 12.97 33.51 -37.55
C LEU A 11 12.81 33.57 -36.03
N LEU A 12 12.24 34.70 -35.62
CA LEU A 12 11.96 35.11 -34.26
C LEU A 12 10.69 34.40 -33.75
N ALA A 13 10.84 33.71 -32.62
CA ALA A 13 9.89 33.46 -31.53
C ALA A 13 8.38 33.38 -31.82
N MET A 14 7.79 32.21 -31.50
CA MET A 14 6.66 32.15 -30.57
C MET A 14 6.59 30.77 -29.92
N ALA A 15 7.17 30.63 -28.72
CA ALA A 15 6.80 29.55 -27.82
C ALA A 15 5.55 30.01 -27.05
N PRO A 16 4.44 29.25 -27.05
CA PRO A 16 3.35 29.55 -26.14
C PRO A 16 3.86 29.35 -24.71
N ALA A 17 3.92 30.46 -23.97
CA ALA A 17 4.02 30.43 -22.52
C ALA A 17 2.74 29.80 -21.98
N VAL A 18 2.75 28.48 -21.77
CA VAL A 18 1.72 27.82 -20.95
C VAL A 18 1.95 28.31 -19.54
N ALA A 19 1.24 29.38 -19.18
CA ALA A 19 1.05 29.77 -17.80
C ALA A 19 0.44 28.56 -17.10
N ALA A 20 1.25 27.87 -16.27
CA ALA A 20 0.79 26.81 -15.40
C ALA A 20 -0.09 27.43 -14.30
N GLY A 21 -1.34 27.73 -14.66
CA GLY A 21 -2.42 27.74 -13.69
C GLY A 21 -2.54 26.31 -13.18
N GLN A 22 -2.28 26.10 -11.89
CA GLN A 22 -2.56 24.82 -11.24
C GLN A 22 -4.08 24.63 -11.20
N ASP A 23 -4.66 24.15 -12.30
CA ASP A 23 -6.04 23.73 -12.34
C ASP A 23 -6.17 22.45 -11.49
N MET A 24 -6.97 22.55 -10.44
CA MET A 24 -7.14 21.52 -9.44
C MET A 24 -8.10 20.47 -10.01
N ILE A 25 -7.56 19.30 -10.36
CA ILE A 25 -8.35 18.19 -10.89
C ILE A 25 -9.05 17.47 -9.72
N PHE A 26 -10.38 17.47 -9.72
CA PHE A 26 -11.22 16.78 -8.75
C PHE A 26 -11.60 15.39 -9.29
N ARG A 27 -11.48 14.34 -8.46
CA ARG A 27 -11.76 12.95 -8.85
C ARG A 27 -12.52 12.20 -7.76
N TRP A 28 -13.73 11.74 -8.05
CA TRP A 28 -14.54 10.92 -7.14
C TRP A 28 -15.06 9.65 -7.81
N VAL A 29 -15.54 8.72 -6.99
CA VAL A 29 -16.16 7.46 -7.43
C VAL A 29 -17.62 7.49 -7.03
N ASP A 30 -18.53 7.32 -7.98
CA ASP A 30 -19.96 7.29 -7.71
C ASP A 30 -20.41 5.95 -7.07
N ASN A 31 -21.68 5.88 -6.66
CA ASN A 31 -22.26 4.68 -6.04
C ASN A 31 -22.32 3.46 -6.99
N LYS A 32 -22.11 3.66 -8.29
CA LYS A 32 -22.05 2.60 -9.31
C LYS A 32 -20.61 2.20 -9.64
N GLY A 33 -19.61 2.77 -8.96
CA GLY A 33 -18.19 2.52 -9.20
C GLY A 33 -17.60 3.29 -10.38
N GLY A 34 -18.33 4.24 -10.98
CA GLY A 34 -17.86 5.11 -12.05
C GLY A 34 -16.89 6.16 -11.52
N ILE A 35 -15.74 6.31 -12.17
CA ILE A 35 -14.74 7.34 -11.84
C ILE A 35 -15.06 8.59 -12.64
N HIS A 36 -15.29 9.70 -11.95
CA HIS A 36 -15.53 11.01 -12.56
C HIS A 36 -14.35 11.93 -12.29
N ILE A 37 -14.02 12.76 -13.28
CA ILE A 37 -12.92 13.72 -13.23
C ILE A 37 -13.46 15.06 -13.75
N THR A 38 -13.28 16.14 -12.98
CA THR A 38 -13.65 17.50 -13.39
C THR A 38 -12.63 18.50 -12.88
N ASP A 39 -12.52 19.63 -13.57
CA ASP A 39 -11.70 20.77 -13.16
C ASP A 39 -12.52 21.80 -12.37
N ARG A 40 -13.85 21.61 -12.27
CA ARG A 40 -14.77 22.52 -11.60
C ARG A 40 -15.36 21.90 -10.35
N LEU A 41 -15.12 22.51 -9.20
CA LEU A 41 -15.68 22.06 -7.91
C LEU A 41 -17.22 22.01 -7.92
N GLY A 42 -17.88 22.87 -8.70
CA GLY A 42 -19.35 22.89 -8.83
C GLY A 42 -19.95 21.62 -9.45
N ASP A 43 -19.16 20.85 -10.20
CA ASP A 43 -19.61 19.60 -10.83
C ASP A 43 -19.44 18.39 -9.87
N VAL A 44 -18.75 18.58 -8.75
CA VAL A 44 -18.57 17.54 -7.73
C VAL A 44 -19.84 17.49 -6.87
N PRO A 45 -20.42 16.31 -6.60
CA PRO A 45 -21.57 16.21 -5.70
C PRO A 45 -21.22 16.65 -4.28
N GLU A 46 -22.16 17.30 -3.59
CA GLU A 46 -21.97 17.91 -2.26
C GLU A 46 -21.45 16.91 -1.22
N THR A 47 -21.83 15.63 -1.33
CA THR A 47 -21.36 14.54 -0.48
C THR A 47 -19.83 14.38 -0.47
N TYR A 48 -19.14 14.79 -1.54
CA TYR A 48 -17.69 14.68 -1.67
C TYR A 48 -16.97 16.02 -1.42
N HIS A 49 -17.68 17.12 -1.19
CA HIS A 49 -17.06 18.44 -0.97
C HIS A 49 -16.20 18.47 0.30
N SER A 50 -16.62 17.75 1.34
CA SER A 50 -15.89 17.62 2.61
C SER A 50 -14.49 17.02 2.43
N LEU A 51 -14.30 16.11 1.46
CA LEU A 51 -13.00 15.51 1.13
C LEU A 51 -12.02 16.53 0.55
N TYR A 52 -12.52 17.55 -0.15
CA TYR A 52 -11.68 18.59 -0.77
C TYR A 52 -11.57 19.86 0.07
N ALA A 53 -12.38 20.03 1.12
CA ALA A 53 -12.34 21.19 2.00
C ALA A 53 -10.96 21.39 2.65
N ALA A 54 -10.28 20.31 3.07
CA ALA A 54 -8.93 20.40 3.62
C ALA A 54 -7.89 20.83 2.56
N LYS A 55 -7.98 20.28 1.34
CA LYS A 55 -7.09 20.64 0.23
C LYS A 55 -7.30 22.09 -0.24
N LEU A 56 -8.55 22.56 -0.27
CA LEU A 56 -8.89 23.94 -0.61
C LEU A 56 -8.32 24.93 0.43
N ARG A 57 -8.32 24.57 1.72
CA ARG A 57 -7.68 25.38 2.77
C ARG A 57 -6.17 25.47 2.58
N GLU A 58 -5.49 24.36 2.31
CA GLU A 58 -4.05 24.36 2.04
C GLU A 58 -3.68 25.21 0.82
N LEU A 59 -4.48 25.13 -0.25
CA LEU A 59 -4.27 25.92 -1.47
C LEU A 59 -4.52 27.43 -1.23
N ALA A 60 -5.51 27.76 -0.40
CA ALA A 60 -5.77 29.14 0.01
C ALA A 60 -4.64 29.69 0.88
N GLU A 61 -4.06 28.89 1.77
CA GLU A 61 -2.90 29.29 2.58
C GLU A 61 -1.63 29.47 1.74
N ARG A 62 -1.37 28.57 0.78
CA ARG A 62 -0.26 28.72 -0.18
C ARG A 62 -0.41 29.97 -1.04
N ARG A 63 -1.63 30.30 -1.49
CA ARG A 63 -1.90 31.56 -2.22
C ARG A 63 -1.70 32.79 -1.34
N LYS A 64 -2.07 32.73 -0.05
CA LYS A 64 -1.81 33.83 0.90
C LYS A 64 -0.32 34.04 1.16
N GLN A 65 0.47 32.96 1.22
CA GLN A 65 1.93 33.04 1.39
C GLN A 65 2.66 33.50 0.12
N ALA A 66 2.13 33.19 -1.07
CA ALA A 66 2.70 33.62 -2.36
C ALA A 66 2.34 35.07 -2.75
N GLY A 67 1.52 35.79 -1.97
CA GLY A 67 1.06 37.14 -2.25
C GLY A 67 2.01 38.28 -1.85
N ALA A 68 3.14 37.97 -1.22
CA ALA A 68 4.10 38.97 -0.75
C ALA A 68 5.48 38.74 -1.35
N GLN A 69 5.66 39.05 -2.64
CA GLN A 69 6.89 39.64 -3.19
C GLN A 69 6.83 39.72 -4.71
N SER A 70 6.94 40.95 -5.22
CA SER A 70 7.45 41.29 -6.54
C SER A 70 8.16 42.63 -6.39
N PRO A 71 9.19 43.01 -7.18
CA PRO A 71 10.04 42.23 -8.09
C PRO A 71 11.55 42.41 -7.78
N ALA A 72 12.39 41.81 -8.63
CA ALA A 72 13.82 42.09 -8.85
C ALA A 72 14.85 41.27 -8.05
N ALA A 73 15.47 40.31 -8.74
CA ALA A 73 16.93 40.18 -8.77
C ALA A 73 17.35 39.35 -9.99
N LYS A 74 18.17 39.95 -10.86
CA LYS A 74 18.95 39.24 -11.88
C LYS A 74 19.89 38.26 -11.16
N ALA A 75 19.57 36.98 -11.15
CA ALA A 75 20.48 35.93 -10.69
C ALA A 75 20.97 35.12 -11.90
N LYS A 76 22.30 35.03 -12.01
CA LYS A 76 23.06 34.26 -13.00
C LYS A 76 22.50 32.84 -13.18
N PRO A 77 22.54 32.27 -14.40
CA PRO A 77 22.17 30.88 -14.61
C PRO A 77 23.17 29.99 -13.87
N LYS A 78 22.72 29.32 -12.80
CA LYS A 78 23.43 28.17 -12.25
C LYS A 78 23.37 27.04 -13.29
N PRO A 79 24.47 26.29 -13.51
CA PRO A 79 24.47 25.12 -14.37
C PRO A 79 23.36 24.15 -13.93
N HIS A 80 22.54 23.72 -14.88
CA HIS A 80 21.62 22.61 -14.71
C HIS A 80 22.41 21.39 -14.24
N GLU A 81 22.28 21.03 -12.96
CA GLU A 81 22.49 19.65 -12.55
C GLU A 81 21.42 18.80 -13.25
N PRO A 82 21.80 17.66 -13.86
CA PRO A 82 20.85 16.75 -14.47
C PRO A 82 19.86 16.28 -13.40
N PRO A 83 18.57 16.08 -13.75
CA PRO A 83 17.59 15.56 -12.81
C PRO A 83 18.09 14.23 -12.27
N SER A 84 18.22 14.14 -10.95
CA SER A 84 18.60 12.93 -10.22
C SER A 84 17.64 11.79 -10.59
N SER A 85 18.08 10.97 -11.54
CA SER A 85 17.35 9.86 -12.14
C SER A 85 17.44 8.62 -11.25
N GLY A 86 16.70 8.61 -10.14
CA GLY A 86 16.77 7.46 -9.23
C GLY A 86 15.64 7.29 -8.23
N GLN A 87 14.70 8.23 -8.10
CA GLN A 87 13.55 8.02 -7.22
C GLN A 87 12.46 7.22 -7.96
N PRO A 88 12.06 6.05 -7.43
CA PRO A 88 10.96 5.29 -8.01
C PRO A 88 9.71 6.16 -8.00
N SER A 89 8.94 6.08 -9.08
CA SER A 89 7.67 6.78 -9.20
C SER A 89 6.75 6.39 -8.04
N LEU A 90 5.81 7.28 -7.66
CA LEU A 90 4.83 6.97 -6.62
C LEU A 90 4.04 5.69 -6.91
N VAL A 91 3.83 5.37 -8.19
CA VAL A 91 3.17 4.14 -8.64
C VAL A 91 4.02 2.91 -8.37
N GLU A 92 5.32 2.96 -8.62
CA GLU A 92 6.25 1.86 -8.33
C GLU A 92 6.38 1.61 -6.83
N GLN A 93 6.40 2.67 -6.02
CA GLN A 93 6.42 2.56 -4.55
C GLN A 93 5.15 1.89 -4.00
N GLU A 94 3.98 2.26 -4.52
CA GLU A 94 2.70 1.67 -4.12
C GLU A 94 2.61 0.19 -4.52
N LEU A 95 3.08 -0.16 -5.72
CA LEU A 95 3.14 -1.55 -6.19
C LEU A 95 4.10 -2.40 -5.35
N ALA A 96 5.26 -1.85 -4.98
CA ALA A 96 6.22 -2.54 -4.11
C ALA A 96 5.60 -2.82 -2.74
N ARG A 97 4.98 -1.80 -2.12
CA ARG A 97 4.27 -1.93 -0.85
C ARG A 97 3.15 -2.97 -0.92
N GLN A 98 2.36 -2.96 -1.99
CA GLN A 98 1.32 -3.95 -2.19
C GLN A 98 1.89 -5.38 -2.26
N LYS A 99 3.01 -5.59 -2.96
CA LYS A 99 3.66 -6.90 -3.05
C LYS A 99 4.17 -7.37 -1.68
N GLU A 100 4.74 -6.48 -0.89
CA GLU A 100 5.22 -6.79 0.48
C GLU A 100 4.07 -7.24 1.39
N TRP A 101 2.94 -6.52 1.34
CA TRP A 101 1.74 -6.89 2.10
C TRP A 101 1.17 -8.23 1.67
N LYS A 102 1.07 -8.46 0.36
CA LYS A 102 0.61 -9.75 -0.18
C LYS A 102 1.54 -10.90 0.21
N ALA A 103 2.86 -10.69 0.14
CA ALA A 103 3.84 -11.69 0.57
C ALA A 103 3.72 -12.00 2.06
N THR A 104 3.49 -10.97 2.88
CA THR A 104 3.27 -11.13 4.32
C THR A 104 2.01 -11.94 4.61
N VAL A 105 0.88 -11.62 3.95
CA VAL A 105 -0.36 -12.39 4.10
C VAL A 105 -0.19 -13.83 3.62
N ALA A 106 0.46 -14.05 2.47
CA ALA A 106 0.73 -15.37 1.93
C ALA A 106 1.57 -16.21 2.90
N LYS A 107 2.62 -15.62 3.50
CA LYS A 107 3.43 -16.28 4.53
C LYS A 107 2.58 -16.75 5.71
N TRP A 108 1.73 -15.90 6.26
CA TRP A 108 0.90 -16.28 7.40
C TRP A 108 -0.20 -17.29 7.03
N ARG A 109 -0.70 -17.27 5.80
CA ARG A 109 -1.60 -18.32 5.29
C ARG A 109 -0.90 -19.67 5.21
N GLN A 110 0.32 -19.69 4.70
CA GLN A 110 1.15 -20.89 4.67
C GLN A 110 1.43 -21.41 6.09
N GLU A 111 1.82 -20.53 7.02
CA GLU A 111 2.02 -20.89 8.43
C GLU A 111 0.75 -21.47 9.07
N LEU A 112 -0.42 -20.92 8.76
CA LEU A 112 -1.71 -21.43 9.24
C LEU A 112 -2.00 -22.83 8.69
N GLU A 113 -1.74 -23.07 7.40
CA GLU A 113 -1.92 -24.37 6.77
C GLU A 113 -0.99 -25.42 7.38
N GLU A 114 0.30 -25.09 7.52
CA GLU A 114 1.30 -25.95 8.16
C GLU A 114 0.92 -26.26 9.62
N ALA A 115 0.55 -25.24 10.40
CA ALA A 115 0.12 -25.43 11.79
C ALA A 115 -1.17 -26.26 11.90
N THR A 116 -2.07 -26.17 10.92
CA THR A 116 -3.30 -26.98 10.87
C THR A 116 -2.95 -28.44 10.60
N ALA A 117 -2.10 -28.71 9.61
CA ALA A 117 -1.65 -30.07 9.30
C ALA A 117 -0.90 -30.72 10.48
N ASP A 118 -0.03 -29.95 11.15
CA ASP A 118 0.68 -30.39 12.35
C ASP A 118 -0.28 -30.72 13.50
N TYR A 119 -1.26 -29.85 13.76
CA TYR A 119 -2.27 -30.09 14.78
C TYR A 119 -3.09 -31.36 14.46
N GLU A 120 -3.59 -31.52 13.24
CA GLU A 120 -4.36 -32.69 12.82
C GLU A 120 -3.56 -33.98 12.99
N LYS A 121 -2.28 -33.97 12.62
CA LYS A 121 -1.37 -35.11 12.78
C LYS A 121 -1.23 -35.52 14.25
N VAL A 122 -0.84 -34.59 15.12
CA VAL A 122 -0.61 -34.90 16.55
C VAL A 122 -1.93 -35.22 17.26
N HIS A 123 -3.02 -34.57 16.89
CA HIS A 123 -4.35 -34.89 17.41
C HIS A 123 -4.78 -36.31 17.03
N THR A 124 -4.50 -36.74 15.79
CA THR A 124 -4.76 -38.12 15.34
C THR A 124 -3.91 -39.13 16.12
N GLU A 125 -2.62 -38.84 16.36
CA GLU A 125 -1.75 -39.67 17.22
C GLU A 125 -2.35 -39.83 18.63
N LEU A 126 -2.81 -38.73 19.23
CA LEU A 126 -3.47 -38.74 20.54
C LEU A 126 -4.76 -39.58 20.53
N GLN A 127 -5.62 -39.38 19.53
CA GLN A 127 -6.86 -40.14 19.39
C GLN A 127 -6.57 -41.64 19.26
N GLN A 128 -5.59 -42.03 18.43
CA GLN A 128 -5.20 -43.43 18.26
C GLN A 128 -4.72 -44.07 19.57
N ALA A 129 -3.93 -43.35 20.36
CA ALA A 129 -3.52 -43.81 21.69
C ALA A 129 -4.72 -44.00 22.65
N GLN A 130 -5.80 -43.23 22.45
CA GLN A 130 -7.01 -43.27 23.27
C GLN A 130 -8.07 -44.29 22.79
N LEU A 131 -8.00 -44.77 21.53
CA LEU A 131 -9.02 -45.65 20.93
C LEU A 131 -9.23 -46.98 21.67
N ASN A 132 -8.21 -47.50 22.36
CA ASN A 132 -8.31 -48.76 23.09
C ASN A 132 -8.63 -48.53 24.58
N PRO A 133 -9.90 -48.68 25.02
CA PRO A 133 -10.32 -48.33 26.38
C PRO A 133 -9.69 -49.21 27.47
N VAL A 134 -9.27 -50.43 27.12
CA VAL A 134 -8.57 -51.35 28.04
C VAL A 134 -7.08 -51.00 28.12
N LEU A 135 -6.43 -50.68 26.98
CA LEU A 135 -5.00 -50.40 26.92
C LEU A 135 -4.63 -49.02 27.46
N ARG A 136 -5.53 -48.03 27.37
CA ARG A 136 -5.29 -46.67 27.93
C ARG A 136 -5.09 -46.64 29.44
N LEU A 137 -5.50 -47.69 30.16
CA LEU A 137 -5.29 -47.81 31.61
C LEU A 137 -3.90 -48.36 31.95
N THR A 138 -3.16 -48.86 30.96
CA THR A 138 -1.80 -49.35 31.18
C THR A 138 -0.84 -48.17 31.41
N PRO A 139 0.12 -48.28 32.35
CA PRO A 139 1.09 -47.21 32.60
C PRO A 139 1.88 -46.77 31.36
N GLN A 140 2.13 -47.72 30.45
CA GLN A 140 2.85 -47.45 29.20
C GLN A 140 2.06 -46.52 28.26
N VAL A 141 0.77 -46.78 28.05
CA VAL A 141 -0.07 -45.91 27.20
C VAL A 141 -0.32 -44.57 27.89
N GLN A 142 -0.44 -44.53 29.22
CA GLN A 142 -0.54 -43.26 29.95
C GLN A 142 0.71 -42.39 29.80
N ALA A 143 1.90 -42.98 29.85
CA ALA A 143 3.14 -42.27 29.59
C ALA A 143 3.21 -41.73 28.15
N GLN A 144 2.78 -42.51 27.15
CA GLN A 144 2.70 -42.06 25.75
C GLN A 144 1.72 -40.89 25.60
N ILE A 145 0.53 -40.97 26.20
CA ILE A 145 -0.44 -39.87 26.17
C ILE A 145 0.15 -38.62 26.83
N ALA A 146 0.81 -38.77 27.97
CA ALA A 146 1.46 -37.66 28.68
C ALA A 146 2.59 -37.01 27.86
N GLU A 147 3.27 -37.77 26.98
CA GLU A 147 4.27 -37.25 26.05
C GLU A 147 3.64 -36.56 24.83
N ILE A 148 2.52 -37.07 24.32
CA ILE A 148 1.82 -36.51 23.16
C ILE A 148 1.07 -35.21 23.53
N GLN A 149 0.49 -35.13 24.73
CA GLN A 149 -0.30 -33.99 25.17
C GLN A 149 0.40 -32.62 25.00
N PRO A 150 1.65 -32.39 25.48
CA PRO A 150 2.32 -31.11 25.28
C PRO A 150 2.59 -30.79 23.80
N ARG A 151 2.72 -31.81 22.94
CA ARG A 151 2.85 -31.61 21.48
C ARG A 151 1.54 -31.10 20.89
N VAL A 152 0.39 -31.60 21.36
CA VAL A 152 -0.94 -31.09 20.97
C VAL A 152 -1.10 -29.64 21.41
N ASP A 153 -0.77 -29.34 22.67
CA ASP A 153 -0.90 -27.99 23.21
C ASP A 153 -0.01 -26.99 22.44
N LEU A 154 1.21 -27.38 22.09
CA LEU A 154 2.12 -26.58 21.27
C LEU A 154 1.58 -26.36 19.85
N ALA A 155 1.07 -27.41 19.21
CA ALA A 155 0.50 -27.30 17.85
C ALA A 155 -0.76 -26.41 17.85
N LEU A 156 -1.61 -26.54 18.86
CA LEU A 156 -2.78 -25.67 19.03
C LEU A 156 -2.38 -24.22 19.23
N ALA A 157 -1.39 -23.93 20.08
CA ALA A 157 -0.90 -22.57 20.30
C ALA A 157 -0.36 -21.94 19.01
N ARG A 158 0.36 -22.71 18.18
CA ARG A 158 0.83 -22.26 16.85
C ARG A 158 -0.33 -21.93 15.93
N LEU A 159 -1.30 -22.82 15.82
CA LEU A 159 -2.52 -22.61 15.01
C LEU A 159 -3.25 -21.34 15.43
N GLU A 160 -3.49 -21.17 16.74
CA GLU A 160 -4.16 -19.98 17.27
C GLU A 160 -3.38 -18.70 17.01
N SER A 161 -2.04 -18.73 17.16
CA SER A 161 -1.20 -17.58 16.87
C SER A 161 -1.25 -17.17 15.40
N ALA A 162 -1.15 -18.12 14.47
CA ALA A 162 -1.24 -17.86 13.03
C ALA A 162 -2.62 -17.31 12.66
N ARG A 163 -3.68 -17.88 13.23
CA ARG A 163 -5.05 -17.41 13.05
C ARG A 163 -5.26 -15.99 13.58
N ARG A 164 -4.73 -15.68 14.77
CA ARG A 164 -4.78 -14.34 15.37
C ARG A 164 -4.04 -13.32 14.49
N MET A 165 -2.87 -13.69 13.98
CA MET A 165 -2.10 -12.82 13.09
C MET A 165 -2.89 -12.44 11.84
N LEU A 166 -3.57 -13.40 11.21
CA LEU A 166 -4.39 -13.15 10.01
C LEU A 166 -5.68 -12.37 10.29
N LEU A 167 -6.38 -12.68 11.39
CA LEU A 167 -7.71 -12.13 11.64
C LEU A 167 -7.71 -10.83 12.44
N VAL A 168 -6.69 -10.61 13.28
CA VAL A 168 -6.64 -9.48 14.22
C VAL A 168 -5.47 -8.57 13.92
N ASP A 169 -4.24 -9.10 13.95
CA ASP A 169 -3.05 -8.24 13.98
C ASP A 169 -2.72 -7.65 12.61
N LEU A 170 -2.82 -8.42 11.51
CA LEU A 170 -2.58 -7.91 10.15
C LEU A 170 -3.60 -6.85 9.73
N PRO A 171 -4.93 -7.06 9.89
CA PRO A 171 -5.91 -6.02 9.60
C PRO A 171 -5.72 -4.76 10.45
N ARG A 172 -5.32 -4.92 11.72
CA ARG A 172 -5.03 -3.77 12.59
C ARG A 172 -3.82 -2.97 12.09
N LYS A 173 -2.69 -3.64 11.80
CA LYS A 173 -1.49 -2.99 11.24
C LYS A 173 -1.76 -2.33 9.90
N ALA A 174 -2.50 -3.01 9.01
CA ALA A 174 -2.91 -2.45 7.73
C ALA A 174 -3.72 -1.15 7.90
N LYS A 175 -4.63 -1.11 8.87
CA LYS A 175 -5.38 0.12 9.20
C LYS A 175 -4.50 1.23 9.75
N GLU A 176 -3.56 0.89 10.64
CA GLU A 176 -2.59 1.83 11.22
C GLU A 176 -1.69 2.45 10.13
N GLU A 177 -1.33 1.69 9.10
CA GLU A 177 -0.49 2.12 7.97
C GLU A 177 -1.28 2.70 6.77
N GLY A 178 -2.61 2.80 6.86
CA GLY A 178 -3.44 3.32 5.77
C GLY A 178 -3.51 2.40 4.54
N VAL A 179 -3.27 1.11 4.72
CA VAL A 179 -3.25 0.10 3.66
C VAL A 179 -4.69 -0.30 3.29
N PRO A 180 -5.06 -0.30 2.01
CA PRO A 180 -6.41 -0.70 1.59
C PRO A 180 -6.72 -2.18 1.93
N PRO A 181 -7.91 -2.49 2.47
CA PRO A 181 -8.27 -3.86 2.86
C PRO A 181 -8.29 -4.84 1.68
N LYS A 182 -8.51 -4.35 0.45
CA LYS A 182 -8.46 -5.14 -0.78
C LYS A 182 -7.10 -5.79 -1.02
N TRP A 183 -6.03 -5.29 -0.41
CA TRP A 183 -4.68 -5.85 -0.57
C TRP A 183 -4.43 -7.08 0.29
N LEU A 184 -5.28 -7.33 1.30
CA LEU A 184 -5.17 -8.47 2.22
C LEU A 184 -5.94 -9.71 1.74
N LEU A 185 -6.66 -9.60 0.63
CA LEU A 185 -7.45 -10.67 0.01
C LEU A 185 -6.57 -11.58 -0.84
#